data_AF-A0A2E1A0Y9-F1
#
_entry.id   AF-A0A2E1A0Y9-F1
#
_cell.length_a   1.000
_cell.length_b   1.000
_cell.length_c   1.000
_cell.angle_alpha   90.00
_cell.angle_beta   90.00
_cell.angle_gamma   90.00
#
_symmetry.space_group_name_H-M   'P 1'
#
loop_
_entity.id
_entity.type
_entity.pdbx_description
1 polymer ?
#
loop_
_entity_poly.entity_id
_entity_poly.type
_entity_poly.pdbx_seq_one_letter_code
_entity_poly.pdbx_strand_id
1 'polypeptide(L)' 'MVRTEPKIGRNDLCPCGSGKKHKKCCMKK' A
#
# COMPACT_ATOMS: atom_id res chain seq x y z
N MET A 1 -20.12 -8.01 5.11
CA MET A 1 -18.96 -8.27 4.23
C MET A 1 -17.74 -7.59 4.82
N VAL A 2 -16.84 -8.35 5.43
CA VAL A 2 -15.59 -7.81 6.00
C VAL A 2 -14.71 -7.43 4.82
N ARG A 3 -14.52 -6.13 4.58
CA ARG A 3 -13.49 -5.65 3.64
C ARG A 3 -12.16 -5.90 4.33
N THR A 4 -11.58 -7.08 4.11
CA THR A 4 -10.21 -7.40 4.50
C THR A 4 -9.30 -6.61 3.56
N GLU A 5 -9.24 -5.29 3.76
CA GLU A 5 -8.19 -4.51 3.10
C GLU A 5 -6.86 -5.14 3.53
N PRO A 6 -6.03 -5.60 2.59
CA PRO A 6 -4.74 -6.16 2.95
C PRO A 6 -4.03 -5.10 3.77
N LYS A 7 -3.64 -5.44 5.00
CA LYS A 7 -2.82 -4.58 5.86
C LYS A 7 -1.45 -4.47 5.23
N ILE A 8 -1.35 -3.72 4.15
CA ILE A 8 -0.12 -3.54 3.42
C ILE A 8 0.77 -2.62 4.25
N GLY A 9 1.90 -3.18 4.68
CA GLY A 9 2.89 -2.45 5.44
C GLY A 9 3.32 -1.18 4.72
N ARG A 10 3.55 -0.11 5.47
CA ARG A 10 4.06 1.17 4.93
C ARG A 10 5.34 1.00 4.10
N ASN A 11 6.19 0.03 4.45
CA ASN A 11 7.43 -0.24 3.75
C ASN A 11 7.30 -1.24 2.58
N ASP A 12 6.16 -1.91 2.46
CA ASP A 12 5.90 -2.90 1.42
C ASP A 12 5.75 -2.26 0.04
N LEU A 13 5.83 -3.04 -1.02
CA LEU A 13 5.62 -2.54 -2.38
C LEU A 13 4.15 -2.15 -2.57
N CYS A 14 3.90 -0.99 -3.17
CA CYS A 14 2.55 -0.50 -3.42
C CYS A 14 1.77 -1.48 -4.32
N PRO A 15 0.53 -1.87 -3.95
CA PRO A 15 -0.26 -2.79 -4.78
C PRO A 15 -0.81 -2.10 -6.03
N CYS A 16 -0.62 -0.78 -6.14
CA CYS A 16 -0.94 0.04 -7.30
C CYS A 16 -0.02 -0.19 -8.52
N GLY A 17 0.96 -1.10 -8.43
CA GLY A 17 1.86 -1.44 -9.55
C GLY A 17 2.93 -0.39 -9.86
N SER A 18 3.10 0.61 -9.02
CA SER A 18 4.05 1.72 -9.26
C SER A 18 5.51 1.38 -8.99
N GLY A 19 5.80 0.19 -8.47
CA GLY A 19 7.15 -0.24 -8.03
C GLY A 19 7.70 0.55 -6.82
N LYS A 20 6.92 1.48 -6.25
CA LYS A 20 7.32 2.31 -5.10
C LYS A 20 6.79 1.69 -3.80
N LYS A 21 7.49 1.94 -2.68
CA LYS A 21 6.99 1.55 -1.35
C LYS A 21 5.65 2.23 -1.06
N HIS A 22 4.74 1.53 -0.37
CA HIS A 22 3.38 1.99 -0.11
C HIS A 22 3.35 3.38 0.53
N LYS A 23 4.20 3.62 1.55
CA LYS A 23 4.39 4.93 2.20
C LYS A 23 4.85 6.06 1.28
N LYS A 24 5.55 5.74 0.19
CA LYS A 24 6.06 6.70 -0.80
C LYS A 24 5.16 6.79 -2.04
N CYS A 25 4.07 6.03 -2.10
CA CYS A 25 3.14 6.00 -3.22
C CYS A 25 1.73 6.41 -2.79
N CYS A 26 0.85 5.47 -2.43
CA CYS A 26 -0.54 5.74 -2.04
C CYS A 26 -0.69 6.30 -0.61
N MET A 27 0.32 6.13 0.25
CA MET A 27 0.33 6.65 1.63
C MET A 27 1.17 7.93 1.78
N LYS A 28 1.45 8.66 0.69
CA LYS A 28 2.06 9.98 0.76
C LYS A 28 1.07 10.96 1.41
N LYS A 29 1.13 11.07 2.73
CA LYS A 29 0.70 12.24 3.48
C LYS A 29 1.95 12.91 4.05
#